data_AF-A0AA41YSH1-F1
#
_entry.id   AF-A0AA41YSH1-F1
#
_cell.length_a   1.000
_cell.length_b   1.000
_cell.length_c   1.000
_cell.angle_alpha   90.00
_cell.angle_beta   90.00
_cell.angle_gamma   90.00
#
_symmetry.space_group_name_H-M   'P 1'
#
loop_
_entity.id
_entity.type
_entity.pdbx_description
1 polymer ?
#
loop_
_entity_poly.entity_id
_entity_poly.type
_entity_poly.pdbx_seq_one_letter_code
_entity_poly.pdbx_strand_id
1 'polypeptide(L)'
;MVLGAERLSEADHHREDDGSLYALILKVPGFGALLELRLNPEQAQGQRGFDPFTIAVPDRGTLERWATFLDGLAVPHSPILTAIQAWVMVVEDPEGHRFRLYTREIHGRDLMPDEDDPWLQG
;
A
#
# COMPACT_ATOMS: atom_id res chain seq x y z
N MET A 1 8.38 -10.27 4.65
CA MET A 1 7.22 -9.36 4.72
C MET A 1 7.59 -8.08 3.98
N VAL A 2 6.75 -7.61 3.05
CA VAL A 2 7.10 -6.56 2.06
C VAL A 2 7.44 -5.22 2.73
N LEU A 3 6.64 -4.78 3.70
CA LEU A 3 6.85 -3.49 4.38
C LEU A 3 7.77 -3.57 5.61
N GLY A 4 8.46 -4.70 5.82
CA GLY A 4 9.27 -4.91 7.03
C GLY A 4 8.48 -4.83 8.34
N ALA A 5 7.16 -5.05 8.31
CA ALA A 5 6.35 -4.94 9.50
C ALA A 5 6.64 -6.07 10.50
N GLU A 6 6.48 -5.73 11.78
CA GLU A 6 6.61 -6.63 12.91
C GLU A 6 5.23 -6.83 13.54
N ARG A 7 4.82 -8.08 13.73
CA ARG A 7 3.57 -8.42 14.43
C ARG A 7 3.76 -8.26 15.93
N LEU A 8 2.87 -7.53 16.58
CA LEU A 8 2.78 -7.40 18.03
C LEU A 8 1.77 -8.41 18.57
N SER A 9 2.20 -9.66 18.76
CA SER A 9 1.31 -10.77 19.09
C SER A 9 0.50 -10.57 20.39
N GLU A 10 1.03 -9.81 21.33
CA GLU A 10 0.38 -9.45 22.59
C GLU A 10 -0.76 -8.45 22.43
N ALA A 11 -0.83 -7.76 21.29
CA ALA A 11 -1.87 -6.78 20.97
C ALA A 11 -2.90 -7.34 19.98
N ASP A 12 -2.76 -8.58 19.55
CA ASP A 12 -3.70 -9.21 18.63
C ASP A 12 -5.10 -9.30 19.23
N HIS A 13 -6.11 -9.15 18.37
CA HIS A 13 -7.49 -9.19 18.81
C HIS A 13 -8.06 -10.60 18.69
N HIS A 14 -8.50 -11.13 19.84
CA HIS A 14 -9.15 -12.42 19.98
C HIS A 14 -10.61 -12.23 20.41
N ARG A 15 -11.52 -13.09 19.94
CA ARG A 15 -12.90 -13.09 20.42
C ARG A 15 -12.96 -13.63 21.85
N GLU A 16 -13.82 -13.05 22.69
CA GLU A 16 -13.95 -13.47 24.08
C GLU A 16 -14.62 -14.85 24.25
N ASP A 17 -15.45 -15.25 23.29
CA ASP A 17 -16.26 -16.47 23.37
C ASP A 17 -15.47 -17.73 22.99
N ASP A 18 -14.67 -17.69 21.91
CA ASP A 18 -13.95 -18.85 21.38
C ASP A 18 -12.43 -18.66 21.26
N GLY A 19 -11.91 -17.47 21.58
CA GLY A 19 -10.48 -17.15 21.48
C GLY A 19 -9.96 -17.04 20.05
N SER A 20 -10.82 -17.07 19.03
CA SER A 20 -10.39 -16.97 17.63
C SER A 20 -9.79 -15.60 17.32
N LEU A 21 -8.67 -15.61 16.59
CA LEU A 21 -7.98 -14.41 16.13
C LEU A 21 -8.81 -13.73 15.03
N TYR A 22 -9.09 -12.43 15.18
CA TYR A 22 -9.80 -11.66 14.16
C TYR A 22 -9.10 -10.35 13.77
N ALA A 23 -8.04 -9.94 14.44
CA ALA A 23 -7.18 -8.87 13.94
C ALA A 23 -5.73 -9.02 14.38
N LEU A 24 -4.81 -8.59 13.51
CA LEU A 24 -3.37 -8.52 13.74
C LEU A 24 -2.95 -7.08 13.93
N ILE A 25 -2.12 -6.81 14.93
CA ILE A 25 -1.50 -5.50 15.11
C ILE A 25 -0.05 -5.53 14.62
N LEU A 26 0.26 -4.63 13.69
CA LEU A 26 1.56 -4.54 13.04
C LEU A 26 2.23 -3.20 13.34
N LYS A 27 3.50 -3.25 13.69
CA LYS A 27 4.39 -2.10 13.71
C LYS A 27 5.14 -2.04 12.38
N VAL A 28 4.89 -1.00 11.60
CA VAL A 28 5.57 -0.77 10.32
C VAL A 28 6.66 0.30 10.51
N PRO A 29 7.94 -0.01 10.26
CA PRO A 29 9.01 0.97 10.37
C PRO A 29 8.72 2.24 9.55
N GLY A 30 8.80 3.41 10.18
CA GLY A 30 8.58 4.70 9.53
C GLY A 30 7.12 5.11 9.30
N PHE A 31 6.13 4.27 9.61
CA PHE A 31 4.71 4.59 9.39
C PHE A 31 4.11 5.53 10.45
N GLY A 32 4.73 5.62 11.63
CA GLY A 32 4.32 6.54 12.71
C GLY A 32 3.05 6.12 13.47
N ALA A 33 2.36 5.07 13.00
CA ALA A 33 1.20 4.46 13.65
C ALA A 33 1.31 2.92 13.61
N LEU A 34 0.43 2.25 14.37
CA LEU A 34 0.20 0.82 14.24
C LEU A 34 -0.78 0.57 13.10
N LEU A 35 -0.56 -0.50 12.35
CA LEU A 35 -1.48 -0.99 11.31
C LEU A 35 -2.25 -2.18 11.87
N GLU A 36 -3.57 -2.10 11.88
CA GLU A 36 -4.44 -3.23 12.22
C GLU A 36 -4.94 -3.89 10.93
N LEU A 37 -4.73 -5.20 10.79
CA LEU A 37 -5.33 -6.00 9.73
C LEU A 37 -6.47 -6.82 10.32
N ARG A 38 -7.70 -6.64 9.82
CA ARG A 38 -8.88 -7.34 10.32
C ARG A 38 -9.25 -8.51 9.42
N LEU A 39 -9.49 -9.67 10.01
CA LEU A 39 -9.96 -10.85 9.29
C LEU A 39 -11.45 -10.70 8.96
N ASN A 40 -11.74 -10.23 7.75
CA ASN A 40 -13.09 -10.13 7.22
C ASN A 40 -13.12 -10.49 5.73
N PRO A 41 -13.37 -11.76 5.38
CA PRO A 41 -13.33 -12.23 3.98
C PRO A 41 -14.35 -11.54 3.06
N GLU A 42 -15.54 -11.22 3.58
CA GLU A 42 -16.59 -10.54 2.80
C GLU A 42 -16.15 -9.14 2.40
N GLN A 43 -15.61 -8.37 3.35
CA GLN A 43 -15.08 -7.04 3.08
C GLN A 43 -13.84 -7.09 2.17
N ALA A 44 -12.93 -8.04 2.38
CA ALA A 44 -11.76 -8.20 1.53
C ALA A 44 -12.15 -8.45 0.05
N GLN A 45 -13.20 -9.24 -0.18
CA GLN A 45 -13.71 -9.45 -1.54
C GLN A 45 -14.41 -8.20 -2.10
N GLY A 46 -15.22 -7.53 -1.27
CA GLY A 46 -15.96 -6.33 -1.67
C GLY A 46 -15.07 -5.10 -1.92
N GLN A 47 -13.86 -5.08 -1.36
CA GLN A 47 -12.90 -3.97 -1.44
C GLN A 47 -11.77 -4.22 -2.44
N ARG A 48 -11.92 -5.19 -3.35
CA ARG A 48 -10.96 -5.36 -4.46
C ARG A 48 -10.87 -4.09 -5.30
N GLY A 49 -9.64 -3.65 -5.57
CA GLY A 49 -9.35 -2.39 -6.25
C GLY A 49 -9.48 -1.15 -5.34
N PHE A 50 -10.00 -1.30 -4.12
CA PHE A 50 -10.13 -0.18 -3.18
C PHE A 50 -8.75 0.32 -2.74
N ASP A 51 -8.62 1.65 -2.69
CA ASP A 51 -7.38 2.36 -2.44
C ASP A 51 -7.52 3.32 -1.25
N PRO A 52 -7.42 2.81 -0.01
CA PRO A 52 -7.79 3.56 1.18
C PRO A 52 -6.77 4.61 1.60
N PHE A 53 -5.51 4.50 1.18
CA PHE A 53 -4.46 5.42 1.64
C PHE A 53 -3.29 5.58 0.67
N THR A 54 -2.61 6.71 0.83
CA THR A 54 -1.39 7.06 0.11
C THR A 54 -0.27 7.35 1.10
N ILE A 55 0.91 6.78 0.85
CA ILE A 55 2.13 6.97 1.64
C ILE A 55 3.07 7.91 0.87
N ALA A 56 3.49 8.99 1.53
CA ALA A 56 4.45 9.91 0.95
C ALA A 56 5.87 9.32 0.94
N VAL A 57 6.55 9.37 -0.20
CA VAL A 57 7.98 9.07 -0.35
C VAL A 57 8.75 10.32 -0.75
N PRO A 58 10.08 10.40 -0.51
CA PRO A 58 10.82 11.63 -0.79
C PRO A 58 10.81 12.06 -2.25
N ASP A 59 11.16 11.15 -3.16
CA ASP A 59 11.52 11.46 -4.55
C ASP A 59 11.24 10.30 -5.52
N ARG A 60 11.32 10.58 -6.83
CA ARG A 60 11.15 9.57 -7.88
C ARG A 60 12.16 8.42 -7.77
N GLY A 61 13.41 8.73 -7.41
CA GLY A 61 14.44 7.71 -7.20
C GLY A 61 14.09 6.73 -6.08
N THR A 62 13.28 7.15 -5.10
CA THR A 62 12.72 6.26 -4.08
C THR A 62 11.71 5.29 -4.69
N LEU A 63 10.87 5.73 -5.62
CA LEU A 63 9.96 4.84 -6.34
C LEU A 63 10.71 3.81 -7.19
N GLU A 64 11.83 4.19 -7.81
CA GLU A 64 12.67 3.24 -8.58
C GLU A 64 13.27 2.14 -7.69
N ARG A 65 13.68 2.49 -6.47
CA ARG A 65 14.12 1.51 -5.47
C ARG A 65 12.97 0.61 -5.02
N TRP A 66 11.77 1.16 -4.86
CA TRP A 66 10.57 0.37 -4.57
C TRP A 66 10.24 -0.60 -5.70
N ALA A 67 10.24 -0.16 -6.96
CA ALA A 67 10.02 -1.05 -8.11
C ALA A 67 10.98 -2.25 -8.07
N THR A 68 12.29 -1.97 -7.95
CA THR A 68 13.32 -3.02 -7.89
C THR A 68 13.08 -4.00 -6.74
N PHE A 69 12.69 -3.48 -5.57
CA PHE A 69 12.42 -4.30 -4.39
C PHE A 69 11.16 -5.16 -4.55
N LEU A 70 10.07 -4.59 -5.08
CA LEU A 70 8.80 -5.28 -5.28
C LEU A 70 8.88 -6.32 -6.41
N ASP A 71 9.58 -6.01 -7.50
CA ASP A 71 9.93 -6.95 -8.57
C ASP A 71 10.67 -8.17 -8.00
N GLY A 72 11.65 -7.94 -7.12
CA GLY A 72 12.40 -9.01 -6.44
C GLY A 72 11.56 -9.89 -5.52
N LEU A 73 10.38 -9.43 -5.12
CA LEU A 73 9.41 -10.15 -4.30
C LEU A 73 8.19 -10.65 -5.10
N ALA A 74 8.13 -10.38 -6.41
CA ALA A 74 6.98 -10.64 -7.27
C ALA A 74 5.67 -10.04 -6.73
N VAL A 75 5.74 -8.87 -6.09
CA VAL A 75 4.56 -8.13 -5.62
C VAL A 75 4.00 -7.31 -6.79
N PRO A 76 2.70 -7.39 -7.11
CA PRO A 76 2.13 -6.59 -8.20
C PRO A 76 2.19 -5.08 -7.88
N HIS A 77 2.66 -4.30 -8.84
CA HIS A 77 2.64 -2.85 -8.78
C HIS A 77 2.55 -2.23 -10.18
N SER A 78 2.10 -0.98 -10.24
CA SER A 78 2.16 -0.18 -11.46
C SER A 78 3.61 0.18 -11.82
N PRO A 79 3.85 0.60 -13.07
CA PRO A 79 4.99 1.46 -13.36
C PRO A 79 4.97 2.74 -12.51
N ILE A 80 6.04 3.52 -12.55
CA ILE A 80 6.00 4.89 -12.01
C ILE A 80 5.15 5.75 -12.94
N LEU A 81 4.02 6.20 -12.45
CA LEU A 81 3.05 7.02 -13.17
C LEU A 81 3.22 8.49 -12.81
N THR A 82 2.80 9.34 -13.74
CA THR A 82 2.72 10.78 -13.61
C THR A 82 1.38 11.14 -12.97
N ALA A 83 1.43 11.80 -11.82
CA ALA A 83 0.27 12.42 -11.20
C ALA A 83 0.17 13.90 -11.59
N ILE A 84 -0.76 14.64 -10.99
CA ILE A 84 -0.99 16.06 -11.34
C ILE A 84 0.27 16.92 -11.13
N GLN A 85 1.05 16.65 -10.09
CA GLN A 85 2.23 17.46 -9.74
C GLN A 85 3.47 16.62 -9.40
N ALA A 86 3.35 15.30 -9.30
CA ALA A 86 4.38 14.44 -8.73
C ALA A 86 4.35 13.05 -9.38
N TRP A 87 5.12 12.10 -8.85
CA TRP A 87 5.07 10.72 -9.31
C TRP A 87 4.35 9.82 -8.32
N VAL A 88 3.71 8.79 -8.84
CA VAL A 88 2.96 7.81 -8.05
C VAL A 88 3.25 6.38 -8.52
N MET A 89 3.26 5.45 -7.58
CA MET A 89 3.25 4.02 -7.84
C MET A 89 2.11 3.41 -7.04
N VAL A 90 1.32 2.56 -7.68
CA VAL A 90 0.26 1.78 -7.04
C VAL A 90 0.80 0.39 -6.74
N VAL A 91 0.60 -0.09 -5.52
CA VAL A 91 0.98 -1.43 -5.08
C VAL A 91 -0.30 -2.19 -4.73
N GLU A 92 -0.40 -3.45 -5.16
CA GLU A 92 -1.56 -4.30 -4.89
C GLU A 92 -1.18 -5.43 -3.91
N ASP A 93 -2.02 -5.64 -2.91
CA ASP A 93 -1.88 -6.74 -1.95
C ASP A 93 -2.44 -8.06 -2.53
N PRO A 94 -2.19 -9.21 -1.87
CA PRO A 94 -2.67 -10.51 -2.38
C PRO A 94 -4.18 -10.63 -2.54
N GLU A 95 -4.95 -9.83 -1.81
CA GLU A 95 -6.42 -9.82 -1.82
C GLU A 95 -6.98 -8.89 -2.91
N GLY A 96 -6.14 -8.04 -3.50
CA GLY A 96 -6.46 -7.10 -4.56
C GLY A 96 -6.72 -5.66 -4.06
N HIS A 97 -6.43 -5.35 -2.81
CA HIS A 97 -6.48 -3.96 -2.33
C HIS A 97 -5.27 -3.20 -2.85
N ARG A 98 -5.45 -1.90 -3.08
CA ARG A 98 -4.39 -1.02 -3.59
C ARG A 98 -3.95 -0.03 -2.54
N PHE A 99 -2.70 0.39 -2.60
CA PHE A 99 -2.26 1.60 -1.91
C PHE A 99 -1.21 2.31 -2.76
N ARG A 100 -1.05 3.61 -2.52
CA ARG A 100 -0.15 4.44 -3.32
C ARG A 100 1.12 4.81 -2.58
N LEU A 101 2.24 4.82 -3.30
CA LEU A 101 3.45 5.55 -2.95
C LEU A 101 3.50 6.82 -3.80
N TYR A 102 3.52 7.99 -3.17
CA TYR A 102 3.42 9.28 -3.85
C TYR A 102 4.59 10.19 -3.47
N THR A 103 5.27 10.80 -4.44
CA THR A 103 6.47 11.59 -4.15
C THR A 103 6.13 12.95 -3.55
N ARG A 104 6.98 13.43 -2.64
CA ARG A 104 6.98 14.84 -2.19
C ARG A 104 7.68 15.75 -3.18
N GLU A 105 8.67 15.21 -3.90
CA GLU A 105 9.23 15.83 -5.09
C GLU A 105 8.13 16.08 -6.12
N ILE A 106 8.11 17.29 -6.69
CA ILE A 106 7.18 17.69 -7.73
C ILE A 106 7.89 17.80 -9.08
N HIS A 107 7.19 17.48 -10.16
CA HIS A 107 7.68 17.72 -11.52
C HIS A 107 7.19 19.06 -12.08
N GLY A 108 7.77 19.46 -13.21
CA GLY A 108 7.31 20.61 -13.99
C GLY A 108 5.92 20.40 -14.58
N ARG A 109 5.30 21.48 -15.08
CA ARG A 109 3.94 21.48 -15.67
C ARG A 109 3.86 20.81 -17.05
N ASP A 110 4.99 20.42 -17.61
CA ASP A 110 5.08 19.88 -18.96
C ASP A 110 4.72 18.38 -19.02
N LEU A 111 4.63 17.71 -17.87
CA LEU A 111 4.20 16.32 -17.80
C LEU A 111 2.68 16.24 -17.69
N MET A 112 2.07 15.43 -18.55
CA MET A 112 0.64 15.13 -18.51
C MET A 112 0.39 13.96 -17.55
N PRO A 113 -0.65 14.01 -16.71
CA PRO A 113 -0.93 12.91 -15.79
C PRO A 113 -1.44 11.67 -16.55
N ASP A 114 -1.09 10.49 -16.04
CA ASP A 114 -1.47 9.20 -16.64
C ASP A 114 -2.91 8.80 -16.22
N GLU A 115 -3.88 9.73 -16.33
CA GLU A 115 -5.22 9.62 -15.73
C GLU A 115 -6.03 8.41 -16.22
N ASP A 116 -5.73 7.89 -17.41
CA ASP A 116 -6.40 6.74 -18.01
C ASP A 116 -5.73 5.39 -17.67
N ASP A 117 -4.63 5.39 -16.90
CA ASP A 117 -3.95 4.16 -16.53
C ASP A 117 -4.84 3.28 -15.63
N PRO A 118 -4.97 1.96 -15.92
CA PRO A 118 -5.85 1.05 -15.17
C PRO A 118 -5.47 0.91 -13.69
N TRP A 119 -4.24 1.25 -13.29
CA TRP A 119 -3.83 1.26 -11.90
C TRP A 119 -4.40 2.45 -11.12
N LEU A 120 -4.71 3.56 -11.80
CA LEU A 120 -5.33 4.74 -11.20
C LEU A 120 -6.86 4.68 -11.20
N GLN A 121 -7.44 3.72 -11.92
CA GLN A 121 -8.88 3.44 -11.89
C GLN A 121 -9.24 2.58 -10.68
N GLY A 122 -10.33 2.94 -10.00
CA GLY A 122 -10.92 2.20 -8.88
C GLY A 122 -12.38 1.91 -9.15
#